data_AF-A0A8X6JQK3-F1
#
_entry.id   AF-A0A8X6JQK3-F1
#
_cell.length_a   1.000
_cell.length_b   1.000
_cell.length_c   1.000
_cell.angle_alpha   90.00
_cell.angle_beta   90.00
_cell.angle_gamma   90.00
#
_symmetry.space_group_name_H-M   'P 1'
#
loop_
_entity.id
_entity.type
_entity.pdbx_description
1 polymer ?
#
loop_
_entity_poly.entity_id
_entity_poly.type
_entity_poly.pdbx_seq_one_letter_code
_entity_poly.pdbx_strand_id
1 'polypeptide(L)'
;MALHCTWSLVVLWSMLKTTGIELELLTDSNINLMLEKGTRGRVSQYCNRYEKTNNEYMKNYDKTKESNYLMYLDANNLYGWAMSQFLPYAASDHRVCHTVECSLYLRHLVFE
;
A
#
# COMPACT_ATOMS: atom_id res chain seq x y z
N MET A 1 -8.85 -11.65 9.20
CA MET A 1 -8.37 -10.25 9.15
C MET A 1 -7.32 -9.94 10.22
N ALA A 2 -7.50 -10.33 11.49
CA ALA A 2 -6.49 -10.13 12.55
C ALA A 2 -5.13 -10.83 12.28
N LEU A 3 -5.15 -12.00 11.61
CA LEU A 3 -3.93 -12.71 11.20
C LEU A 3 -3.09 -11.99 10.12
N HIS A 4 -3.68 -11.10 9.32
CA HIS A 4 -2.91 -10.30 8.36
C HIS A 4 -2.15 -9.16 9.03
N CYS A 5 -2.68 -8.60 10.12
CA CYS A 5 -2.01 -7.53 10.87
C CYS A 5 -0.83 -8.05 11.71
N THR A 6 -0.85 -9.31 12.15
CA THR A 6 0.28 -9.87 12.91
C THR A 6 1.48 -10.16 12.02
N TRP A 7 1.26 -10.60 10.79
CA TRP A 7 2.34 -10.84 9.82
C TRP A 7 3.08 -9.56 9.42
N SER A 8 2.37 -8.46 9.19
CA SER A 8 3.01 -7.19 8.84
C SER A 8 3.87 -6.62 9.98
N LEU A 9 3.44 -6.74 11.24
CA LEU A 9 4.24 -6.33 12.39
C LEU A 9 5.52 -7.15 12.55
N VAL A 10 5.44 -8.48 12.35
CA VAL A 10 6.61 -9.37 12.39
C VAL A 10 7.62 -9.02 11.29
N VAL A 11 7.14 -8.73 10.09
CA VAL A 11 7.98 -8.35 8.96
C VAL A 11 8.71 -7.03 9.21
N LEU A 12 8.03 -6.02 9.76
CA LEU A 12 8.66 -4.75 10.14
C LEU A 12 9.74 -4.95 11.20
N TRP A 13 9.46 -5.74 12.24
CA TRP A 13 10.44 -6.04 13.28
C TRP A 13 11.68 -6.74 12.70
N SER A 14 11.48 -7.74 11.85
CA SER A 14 12.57 -8.47 11.20
C SER A 14 13.45 -7.53 10.37
N MET A 15 12.83 -6.60 9.63
CA MET A 15 13.53 -5.58 8.86
C MET A 15 14.39 -4.65 9.73
N LEU A 16 13.86 -4.14 10.84
CA LEU A 16 14.63 -3.28 11.75
C LEU A 16 15.84 -4.03 12.34
N LYS A 17 15.66 -5.32 12.67
CA LYS A 17 16.74 -6.16 13.20
C LYS A 17 17.85 -6.41 12.18
N THR A 18 17.52 -6.59 10.90
CA THR A 18 18.54 -6.85 9.86
C THR A 18 19.25 -5.59 9.39
N THR A 19 18.54 -4.45 9.38
CA THR A 19 19.11 -3.16 8.96
C THR A 19 19.83 -2.42 10.09
N GLY A 20 19.60 -2.79 11.36
CA GLY A 20 20.24 -2.15 12.52
C GLY A 20 19.79 -0.71 12.76
N ILE A 21 18.66 -0.31 12.17
CA ILE A 21 18.12 1.05 12.29
C ILE A 21 17.30 1.15 13.56
N GLU A 22 17.58 2.18 14.36
CA GLU A 22 16.80 2.53 15.54
C GLU A 22 15.73 3.55 15.18
N LEU A 23 14.48 3.28 15.59
CA LEU A 23 13.38 4.23 15.43
C LEU A 23 13.51 5.33 16.47
N GLU A 24 13.40 6.58 16.02
CA GLU A 24 13.35 7.73 16.93
C GLU A 24 12.00 7.82 17.62
N LEU A 25 12.00 8.06 18.93
CA LEU A 25 10.76 8.29 19.68
C LEU A 25 10.22 9.69 19.40
N LEU A 26 8.97 9.77 18.93
CA LEU A 26 8.29 11.03 18.66
C LEU A 26 7.81 11.68 19.96
N THR A 27 8.64 12.54 20.55
CA THR A 27 8.29 13.30 21.77
C THR A 27 7.47 14.56 21.47
N ASP A 28 7.60 15.11 20.26
CA ASP A 28 6.99 16.39 19.90
C ASP A 28 5.52 16.25 19.51
N SER A 29 4.64 16.92 20.27
CA SER A 29 3.19 16.93 20.06
C SER A 29 2.79 17.44 18.66
N ASN A 30 3.51 18.43 18.12
CA ASN A 30 3.22 18.99 16.79
C ASN A 30 3.43 17.97 15.67
N ILE A 31 4.47 17.13 15.76
CA ILE A 31 4.76 16.09 14.77
C ILE A 31 3.73 14.98 14.87
N ASN A 32 3.35 14.58 16.08
CA ASN A 32 2.29 13.60 16.31
C ASN A 32 0.96 14.05 15.68
N LEU A 33 0.55 15.31 15.91
CA LEU A 33 -0.66 15.85 15.32
C LEU A 33 -0.61 15.91 13.78
N MET A 34 0.57 16.18 13.22
CA MET A 34 0.77 16.15 11.76
C MET A 34 0.58 14.74 11.20
N LEU A 35 1.14 13.72 11.86
CA LEU A 35 1.00 12.32 11.44
C LEU A 35 -0.43 11.81 11.58
N GLU A 36 -1.11 12.13 12.68
CA GLU A 36 -2.51 11.77 12.88
C GLU A 36 -3.41 12.38 11.80
N LYS A 37 -3.21 13.67 11.48
CA LYS A 37 -3.94 14.35 10.40
C LYS A 37 -3.55 13.85 9.00
N GLY A 38 -2.31 13.40 8.84
CA GLY A 38 -1.79 12.87 7.58
C GLY A 38 -2.22 11.42 7.31
N THR A 39 -2.57 10.68 8.36
CA THR A 39 -2.98 9.27 8.26
C THR A 39 -4.34 9.19 7.58
N ARG A 40 -4.37 8.54 6.42
CA ARG A 40 -5.60 8.29 5.65
C ARG A 40 -5.79 6.79 5.46
N GLY A 41 -7.05 6.37 5.50
CA GLY A 41 -7.41 4.99 5.20
C GLY A 41 -7.26 4.64 3.72
N ARG A 42 -7.80 3.48 3.33
CA ARG A 42 -7.79 3.02 1.94
C ARG A 42 -8.59 3.97 1.04
N VAL A 43 -8.09 4.22 -0.16
CA VAL A 43 -8.83 4.95 -1.21
C VAL A 43 -9.92 4.03 -1.75
N SER A 44 -11.15 4.54 -1.79
CA SER A 44 -12.29 3.91 -2.46
C SER A 44 -12.90 4.94 -3.39
N GLN A 45 -12.64 4.82 -4.68
CA GLN A 45 -13.15 5.72 -5.70
C GLN A 45 -14.14 5.00 -6.61
N TYR A 46 -15.15 5.73 -7.05
CA TYR A 46 -16.13 5.24 -8.00
C TYR A 46 -16.37 6.30 -9.07
N CYS A 47 -15.95 6.02 -10.31
CA CYS A 47 -16.00 7.00 -11.40
C CYS A 47 -17.36 7.05 -12.10
N ASN A 48 -18.00 5.89 -12.30
CA ASN A 48 -19.28 5.76 -13.01
C ASN A 48 -20.26 4.89 -12.22
N ARG A 49 -21.54 5.30 -12.13
CA ARG A 49 -22.58 4.58 -11.37
C ARG A 49 -23.07 3.28 -11.99
N TYR A 50 -22.94 3.17 -13.29
CA TYR A 50 -23.34 1.96 -13.99
C TYR A 50 -22.62 1.96 -15.33
N GLU A 51 -21.98 0.85 -15.62
CA GLU A 51 -21.36 0.62 -16.91
C GLU A 51 -21.65 -0.80 -17.35
N LYS A 52 -22.16 -0.94 -18.57
CA LYS A 52 -22.47 -2.23 -19.17
C LYS A 52 -21.52 -2.45 -20.33
N THR A 53 -20.72 -3.50 -20.25
CA THR A 53 -19.75 -3.82 -21.28
C THR A 53 -20.36 -4.65 -22.41
N ASN A 54 -19.98 -4.33 -23.64
CA ASN A 54 -20.39 -5.02 -24.84
C ASN A 54 -19.25 -5.94 -25.29
N ASN A 55 -19.10 -7.06 -24.58
CA ASN A 55 -18.03 -8.02 -24.83
C ASN A 55 -18.50 -9.09 -25.84
N GLU A 56 -17.70 -9.34 -26.89
CA GLU A 56 -17.95 -10.31 -27.95
C GLU A 56 -18.10 -11.76 -27.46
N TYR A 57 -17.47 -12.09 -26.33
CA TYR A 57 -17.55 -13.43 -25.73
C TYR A 57 -18.82 -13.64 -24.87
N MET A 58 -19.64 -12.61 -24.69
CA MET A 58 -20.86 -12.67 -23.89
C MET A 58 -22.10 -12.96 -24.75
N LYS A 59 -23.05 -13.73 -24.20
CA LYS A 59 -24.29 -14.11 -24.91
C LYS A 59 -25.15 -12.92 -25.39
N ASN A 60 -24.99 -11.76 -24.78
CA ASN A 60 -25.77 -10.55 -25.04
C ASN A 60 -25.00 -9.51 -25.88
N TYR A 61 -24.04 -9.96 -26.69
CA TYR A 61 -23.24 -9.11 -27.56
C TYR A 61 -24.09 -8.48 -28.67
N ASP A 62 -23.93 -7.17 -28.85
CA ASP A 62 -24.59 -6.40 -29.89
C ASP A 62 -23.55 -5.93 -30.91
N LYS A 63 -23.63 -6.45 -32.14
CA LYS A 63 -22.73 -6.11 -33.25
C LYS A 63 -22.84 -4.66 -33.71
N THR A 64 -23.91 -3.96 -33.32
CA THR A 64 -24.14 -2.56 -33.72
C THR A 64 -23.37 -1.56 -32.85
N LYS A 65 -22.85 -2.01 -31.70
CA LYS A 65 -22.11 -1.18 -30.75
C LYS A 65 -20.65 -1.58 -30.72
N GLU A 66 -19.79 -0.62 -30.39
CA GLU A 66 -18.37 -0.87 -30.17
C GLU A 66 -18.15 -1.92 -29.06
N SER A 67 -17.12 -2.74 -29.22
CA SER A 67 -16.76 -3.79 -28.27
C SER A 67 -16.01 -3.20 -27.08
N ASN A 68 -16.53 -3.41 -25.86
CA ASN A 68 -15.95 -2.89 -24.62
C ASN A 68 -15.73 -4.01 -23.60
N TYR A 69 -14.66 -3.91 -22.81
CA TYR A 69 -14.25 -4.90 -21.81
C TYR A 69 -14.18 -4.29 -20.41
N LEU A 70 -14.60 -5.04 -19.38
CA LEU A 70 -14.46 -4.63 -17.99
C LEU A 70 -13.25 -5.34 -17.39
N MET A 71 -12.26 -4.57 -16.97
CA MET A 71 -11.07 -5.11 -16.33
C MET A 71 -11.25 -5.12 -14.82
N TYR A 72 -11.00 -6.27 -14.19
CA TYR A 72 -10.91 -6.39 -12.73
C TYR A 72 -9.46 -6.68 -12.36
N LEU A 73 -8.83 -5.73 -11.68
CA LEU A 73 -7.46 -5.85 -11.19
C LEU A 73 -7.50 -5.92 -9.66
N ASP A 74 -6.83 -6.94 -9.11
CA ASP A 74 -6.60 -7.06 -7.67
C ASP A 74 -5.10 -7.15 -7.40
N ALA A 75 -4.66 -6.44 -6.36
CA ALA A 75 -3.26 -6.38 -5.98
C ALA A 75 -3.00 -7.33 -4.81
N ASN A 76 -2.32 -8.44 -5.10
CA ASN A 76 -1.91 -9.38 -4.06
C ASN A 76 -0.88 -8.72 -3.14
N ASN A 77 -1.22 -8.60 -1.86
CA ASN A 77 -0.35 -8.05 -0.82
C ASN A 77 0.10 -6.58 -1.03
N LEU A 78 -0.88 -5.70 -1.25
CA LEU A 78 -0.65 -4.25 -1.40
C LEU A 78 0.18 -3.63 -0.26
N TYR A 79 -0.08 -4.03 1.00
CA TYR A 79 0.65 -3.51 2.15
C TYR A 79 2.10 -4.00 2.19
N GLY A 80 2.38 -5.27 1.87
CA GLY A 80 3.76 -5.76 1.78
C GLY A 80 4.57 -5.05 0.70
N TRP A 81 3.94 -4.75 -0.45
CA TRP A 81 4.57 -3.92 -1.48
C TRP A 81 4.84 -2.49 -1.00
N ALA A 82 3.88 -1.86 -0.31
CA ALA A 82 4.06 -0.53 0.26
C ALA A 82 5.18 -0.50 1.33
N MET A 83 5.30 -1.55 2.14
CA MET A 83 6.38 -1.70 3.12
C MET A 83 7.76 -1.97 2.48
N SER A 84 7.80 -2.32 1.19
CA SER A 84 9.04 -2.45 0.42
C SER A 84 9.57 -1.12 -0.10
N GLN A 85 8.76 -0.07 -0.04
CA GLN A 85 9.16 1.27 -0.43
C GLN A 85 10.02 1.92 0.66
N PHE A 86 10.48 3.14 0.39
CA PHE A 86 11.19 3.96 1.33
C PHE A 86 10.27 4.41 2.47
N LEU A 87 10.52 3.92 3.68
CA LEU A 87 9.78 4.32 4.88
C LEU A 87 10.58 5.27 5.76
N PRO A 88 9.91 6.23 6.43
CA PRO A 88 10.56 7.10 7.38
C PRO A 88 10.84 6.41 8.71
N TYR A 89 12.02 6.64 9.28
CA TYR A 89 12.41 6.07 10.58
C TYR A 89 12.76 7.10 11.67
N ALA A 90 12.94 8.38 11.30
CA ALA A 90 13.28 9.48 12.19
C ALA A 90 12.65 10.80 11.71
N ALA A 91 12.39 11.72 12.64
CA ALA A 91 11.69 12.97 12.38
C ALA A 91 12.49 14.16 12.91
N SER A 92 13.48 14.62 12.14
CA SER A 92 14.26 15.82 12.45
C SER A 92 13.62 17.08 11.86
N ASP A 93 13.32 18.06 12.71
CA ASP A 93 13.07 19.48 12.37
C ASP A 93 12.05 19.71 11.23
N HIS A 94 10.76 19.56 11.57
CA HIS A 94 9.58 19.81 10.74
C HIS A 94 9.47 19.04 9.40
N ARG A 95 10.41 18.13 9.12
CA ARG A 95 10.40 17.33 7.89
C ARG A 95 10.65 15.86 8.21
N VAL A 96 9.83 14.99 7.63
CA VAL A 96 10.03 13.55 7.64
C VAL A 96 11.12 13.25 6.59
N CYS A 97 12.40 13.20 6.99
CA CYS A 97 13.52 13.25 6.02
C CYS A 97 14.28 11.93 5.84
N HIS A 98 14.35 11.08 6.85
CA HIS A 98 15.27 9.96 6.81
C HIS A 98 14.55 8.70 6.32
N THR A 99 14.84 8.29 5.09
CA THR A 99 14.23 7.14 4.41
C THR A 99 15.20 5.98 4.26
N VAL A 100 14.68 4.75 4.39
CA VAL A 100 15.47 3.51 4.25
C VAL A 100 14.89 2.65 3.16
N GLU A 101 15.76 2.09 2.32
CA GLU A 101 15.36 1.15 1.28
C GLU A 101 15.16 -0.25 1.86
N CYS A 102 13.91 -0.69 1.99
CA CYS A 102 13.57 -2.03 2.49
C CYS A 102 13.58 -3.11 1.39
N SER A 103 13.85 -2.72 0.14
CA SER A 103 13.56 -3.50 -1.07
C SER A 103 14.35 -4.82 -1.15
N LEU A 104 15.57 -4.85 -0.59
CA LEU A 104 16.47 -6.01 -0.62
C LEU A 104 15.97 -7.18 0.24
N TYR A 105 15.28 -6.91 1.35
CA TYR A 105 14.84 -7.94 2.29
C TYR A 105 13.46 -8.52 1.92
N LEU A 106 12.56 -7.67 1.42
CA LEU A 106 11.18 -8.08 1.11
C LEU A 106 11.05 -8.87 -0.20
N ARG A 107 11.96 -8.67 -1.17
CA ARG A 107 11.99 -9.50 -2.40
C ARG A 107 12.17 -10.99 -2.09
N HIS A 108 12.94 -11.35 -1.06
CA HIS A 108 13.22 -12.73 -0.71
C HIS A 108 12.18 -13.41 0.18
N LEU A 109 11.31 -12.65 0.86
CA LEU A 109 10.37 -13.18 1.87
C LEU A 109 8.89 -13.07 1.48
N VAL A 110 8.56 -12.19 0.54
CA VAL A 110 7.16 -11.77 0.31
C VAL A 110 6.70 -11.91 -1.15
N PHE A 111 7.63 -12.02 -2.11
CA PHE A 111 7.32 -12.05 -3.54
C PHE A 111 7.61 -13.40 -4.24
N GLU A 112 7.74 -14.49 -3.48
CA GLU A 112 7.66 -15.87 -4.01
C GLU A 112 6.22 -16.41 -3.97
#